data_AF-A0A6B0RE05-F1
#
_entry.id   AF-A0A6B0RE05-F1
#
_cell.length_a   1.000
_cell.length_b   1.000
_cell.length_c   1.000
_cell.angle_alpha   90.00
_cell.angle_beta   90.00
_cell.angle_gamma   90.00
#
_symmetry.space_group_name_H-M   'P 1'
#
loop_
_entity.id
_entity.type
_entity.pdbx_description
1 polymer ?
#
loop_
_entity_poly.entity_id
_entity_poly.type
_entity_poly.pdbx_seq_one_letter_code
_entity_poly.pdbx_strand_id
1 'polypeptide(L)' 'MPEAAKSAPAPKKGSKKAVTKAQKKDGKMRKCSRKESYSVNVYKVLKQVHLDTSILSKAMGIMNSFVNDIFKRIAGKA' A
#
# COMPACT_ATOMS: atom_id res chain seq x y z
N MET A 1 -5.22 -56.37 -28.01
CA MET A 1 -6.58 -56.77 -27.61
C MET A 1 -7.21 -55.61 -26.85
N PRO A 2 -8.16 -54.88 -27.45
CA PRO A 2 -8.82 -53.71 -26.86
C PRO A 2 -10.22 -54.06 -26.32
N GLU A 3 -10.55 -53.59 -25.12
CA GLU A 3 -11.91 -53.37 -24.55
C GLU A 3 -11.69 -52.88 -23.09
N ALA A 4 -12.42 -51.95 -22.47
CA ALA A 4 -13.69 -51.33 -22.80
C ALA A 4 -13.80 -49.95 -22.12
N ALA A 5 -14.68 -49.14 -22.70
CA ALA A 5 -15.12 -47.82 -22.29
C ALA A 5 -15.56 -47.72 -20.82
N LYS A 6 -15.46 -46.50 -20.25
CA LYS A 6 -16.58 -45.79 -19.61
C LYS A 6 -16.26 -44.31 -19.30
N SER A 7 -16.92 -43.46 -20.10
CA SER A 7 -17.54 -42.18 -19.75
C SER A 7 -16.74 -41.10 -19.02
N ALA A 8 -16.41 -40.04 -19.75
CA ALA A 8 -16.30 -38.69 -19.22
C ALA A 8 -17.64 -38.21 -18.62
N PRO A 9 -17.62 -37.41 -17.54
CA PRO A 9 -18.67 -36.45 -17.26
C PRO A 9 -18.19 -35.03 -17.60
N ALA A 10 -18.92 -34.40 -18.53
CA ALA A 10 -18.81 -33.01 -18.96
C ALA A 10 -19.05 -32.01 -17.79
N PRO A 11 -18.71 -30.71 -17.96
CA PRO A 11 -18.49 -29.77 -16.86
C PRO A 11 -19.81 -29.34 -16.22
N LYS A 12 -19.95 -29.53 -14.90
CA LYS A 12 -21.09 -29.02 -14.15
C LYS A 12 -20.99 -27.50 -13.97
N LYS A 13 -21.72 -26.83 -14.86
CA LYS A 13 -22.23 -25.45 -14.76
C LYS A 13 -22.83 -25.17 -13.37
N GLY A 14 -22.47 -24.03 -12.80
CA GLY A 14 -23.34 -23.29 -11.88
C GLY A 14 -23.14 -23.58 -10.39
N SER A 15 -22.25 -22.82 -9.77
CA SER A 15 -22.49 -22.34 -8.41
C SER A 15 -22.07 -20.89 -8.36
N LYS A 16 -23.05 -19.99 -8.51
CA LYS A 16 -22.96 -18.58 -8.10
C LYS A 16 -22.40 -18.58 -6.67
N LYS A 17 -21.11 -18.33 -6.50
CA LYS A 17 -20.58 -17.94 -5.20
C LYS A 17 -21.21 -16.58 -4.91
N ALA A 18 -22.18 -16.62 -4.01
CA ALA A 18 -22.86 -15.48 -3.46
C ALA A 18 -21.85 -14.36 -3.21
N VAL A 19 -22.20 -13.16 -3.66
CA VAL A 19 -21.54 -11.92 -3.28
C VAL A 19 -21.35 -11.98 -1.77
N THR A 20 -20.11 -12.22 -1.33
CA THR A 20 -19.74 -12.04 0.06
C THR A 20 -20.04 -10.59 0.35
N LYS A 21 -21.12 -10.34 1.09
CA LYS A 21 -21.42 -9.06 1.72
C LYS A 21 -20.10 -8.53 2.23
N ALA A 22 -19.65 -7.41 1.66
CA ALA A 22 -18.50 -6.69 2.15
C ALA A 22 -18.74 -6.49 3.64
N GLN A 23 -18.00 -7.21 4.48
CA GLN A 23 -17.98 -6.94 5.90
C GLN A 23 -17.56 -5.48 6.01
N LYS A 24 -18.48 -4.62 6.42
CA LYS A 24 -18.15 -3.29 6.93
C LYS A 24 -17.08 -3.55 7.99
N LYS A 25 -15.83 -3.20 7.67
CA LYS A 25 -14.73 -3.18 8.63
C LYS A 25 -14.91 -1.95 9.54
N ASP A 26 -16.05 -1.92 10.22
CA ASP A 26 -16.21 -1.15 11.43
C ASP A 26 -15.45 -1.89 12.53
N GLY A 27 -14.45 -1.22 13.12
CA GLY A 27 -13.89 -1.68 14.39
C GLY A 27 -12.54 -2.41 14.41
N LYS A 28 -11.64 -2.26 13.42
CA LYS A 28 -10.22 -2.67 13.64
C LYS A 28 -9.22 -1.77 12.93
N MET A 29 -8.73 -0.74 13.63
CA MET A 29 -7.40 -0.11 13.46
C MET A 29 -6.85 0.10 12.03
N ARG A 30 -7.70 0.42 11.05
CA ARG A 30 -7.27 0.65 9.65
C ARG A 30 -7.43 2.09 9.17
N LYS A 31 -7.30 3.05 10.08
CA LYS A 31 -7.02 4.45 9.74
C LYS A 31 -5.67 4.87 10.30
N CYS A 32 -4.61 4.18 9.88
CA CYS A 32 -3.42 4.95 9.57
C CYS A 32 -3.63 5.42 8.13
N SER A 33 -4.51 6.42 7.96
CA SER A 33 -4.39 7.26 6.77
C SER A 33 -2.93 7.65 6.75
N ARG A 34 -2.21 7.22 5.72
CA ARG A 34 -0.81 7.53 5.56
C ARG A 34 -0.75 9.04 5.66
N LYS A 35 -0.27 9.57 6.80
CA LYS A 35 0.03 11.00 6.90
C LYS A 35 0.87 11.29 5.68
N GLU A 36 0.36 12.10 4.76
CA GLU A 36 1.08 12.52 3.57
C GLU A 36 2.34 13.19 4.09
N SER A 37 3.42 12.42 4.06
CA SER A 37 4.67 12.76 4.68
C SER A 37 5.75 12.45 3.68
N TYR A 38 6.74 13.33 3.61
CA TYR A 38 7.84 13.22 2.66
C TYR A 38 8.81 12.07 3.00
N SER A 39 8.45 11.25 4.00
CA SER A 39 9.24 10.14 4.54
C SER A 39 9.82 9.23 3.46
N VAL A 40 9.04 8.88 2.42
CA VAL A 40 9.55 8.02 1.33
C VAL A 40 10.69 8.68 0.56
N ASN A 41 10.56 9.97 0.25
CA ASN A 41 11.57 10.69 -0.52
C ASN A 41 12.82 10.90 0.32
N VAL A 42 12.65 11.23 1.60
CA VAL A 42 13.75 11.37 2.56
C VAL A 42 14.52 10.06 2.68
N TYR A 43 13.85 8.91 2.80
CA TYR A 43 14.52 7.61 2.85
C TYR A 43 15.21 7.24 1.53
N LYS A 44 14.61 7.57 0.38
CA LYS A 44 15.22 7.31 -0.94
C LYS A 44 16.53 8.08 -1.11
N VAL A 45 16.51 9.38 -0.82
CA VAL A 45 17.70 10.24 -0.92
C VAL A 45 18.76 9.81 0.09
N LEU A 46 18.35 9.51 1.34
CA LEU A 46 19.30 9.06 2.35
C LEU A 46 20.02 7.79 1.91
N LYS A 47 19.30 6.78 1.40
CA LYS A 47 19.93 5.54 0.92
C LYS A 47 20.84 5.74 -0.28
N GLN A 48 20.63 6.77 -1.08
CA GLN A 48 21.52 7.11 -2.19
C GLN A 48 22.86 7.67 -1.70
N VAL A 49 22.86 8.40 -0.59
CA VAL A 49 24.06 9.09 -0.05
C VAL A 49 24.76 8.27 1.03
N HIS A 50 24.00 7.59 1.89
CA HIS A 50 24.49 6.78 3.01
C HIS A 50 23.62 5.54 3.21
N LEU A 51 24.11 4.40 2.73
CA LEU A 51 23.42 3.11 2.82
C LEU A 51 23.32 2.59 4.27
N ASP A 52 24.29 2.95 5.13
CA ASP A 52 24.39 2.46 6.51
C ASP A 52 23.79 3.41 7.55
N THR A 53 23.28 4.56 7.12
CA THR A 53 22.70 5.57 8.01
C THR A 53 21.20 5.40 8.11
N SER A 54 20.68 5.40 9.33
CA SER A 54 19.25 5.39 9.63
C SER A 54 18.80 6.73 10.19
N ILE A 55 17.61 7.20 9.80
CA ILE A 55 17.04 8.44 10.33
C ILE A 55 16.17 8.15 11.54
N LEU A 56 16.39 8.90 12.62
CA LEU A 56 15.52 8.88 13.79
C LEU A 56 14.13 9.44 13.47
N SER A 57 13.07 8.87 14.05
CA SER A 57 11.69 9.36 13.88
C SER A 57 11.52 10.86 14.16
N LYS A 58 12.24 11.39 15.17
CA LYS A 58 12.27 12.83 15.48
C LYS A 58 12.87 13.67 14.34
N ALA A 59 13.97 13.21 13.75
CA ALA A 59 14.60 13.88 12.61
C ALA A 59 13.70 13.81 11.36
N MET A 60 12.97 12.71 11.16
CA MET A 60 11.98 12.60 10.08
C MET A 60 10.85 13.65 10.24
N GLY A 61 10.40 13.90 11.47
CA GLY A 61 9.42 14.94 11.76
C GLY A 61 9.92 16.35 11.39
N ILE A 62 11.17 16.66 11.73
CA ILE A 62 11.81 17.94 11.38
C ILE A 62 11.92 18.10 9.86
N MET A 63 12.37 17.06 9.15
CA MET A 63 12.46 17.05 7.68
C MET A 63 11.11 17.28 7.02
N ASN A 64 10.05 16.67 7.55
CA ASN A 64 8.70 16.85 7.02
C ASN A 64 8.21 18.30 7.18
N SER A 65 8.48 18.93 8.32
CA SER A 65 8.12 20.34 8.55
C SER A 65 8.93 21.30 7.68
N PHE A 66 10.23 21.05 7.53
CA PHE A 66 11.11 21.87 6.69
C PHE A 66 10.65 21.90 5.23
N VAL A 67 10.34 20.75 4.66
CA VAL A 67 9.86 20.64 3.28
C VAL A 67 8.51 21.38 3.13
N ASN A 68 7.59 21.25 4.09
CA ASN A 68 6.33 21.97 4.07
C ASN A 68 6.48 23.50 4.16
N ASP A 69 7.43 23.98 4.96
CA ASP A 69 7.70 25.42 5.09
C ASP A 69 8.19 26.02 3.76
N ILE A 70 9.12 25.33 3.09
CA ILE A 70 9.60 25.73 1.76
C ILE A 70 8.45 25.74 0.75
N PHE A 71 7.63 24.67 0.71
CA PHE A 71 6.50 24.62 -0.21
C PHE A 71 5.49 25.73 0.03
N LYS A 72 5.17 26.06 1.29
CA LYS A 72 4.29 27.18 1.63
C LYS A 72 4.88 28.52 1.20
N ARG A 73 6.18 28.72 1.41
CA ARG A 73 6.88 29.94 0.97
C ARG A 73 6.87 30.10 -0.56
N ILE A 74 6.97 28.99 -1.30
CA ILE A 74 6.90 29.01 -2.77
C ILE A 74 5.45 29.26 -3.22
N ALA A 75 4.47 28.55 -2.65
CA ALA A 75 3.06 28.70 -3.00
C ALA A 75 2.50 30.10 -2.66
N GLY A 76 3.01 30.77 -1.63
CA GLY A 76 2.65 32.16 -1.32
C GLY A 76 3.32 33.20 -2.23
N LYS A 77 4.25 32.80 -3.09
CA LYS A 77 4.92 33.65 -4.08
C LYS A 77 4.47 33.36 -5.53
N ALA A 78 3.77 32.25 -5.74
CA ALA A 78 3.15 31.88 -7.00
C ALA A 78 1.73 32.44 -7.07
#